data_AF-A0A533XRD8-F1
#
_entry.id   AF-A0A533XRD8-F1
#
_cell.length_a   1.000
_cell.length_b   1.000
_cell.length_c   1.000
_cell.angle_alpha   90.00
_cell.angle_beta   90.00
_cell.angle_gamma   90.00
#
_symmetry.space_group_name_H-M   'P 1'
#
loop_
_entity.id
_entity.type
_entity.pdbx_description
1 polymer ?
#
loop_
_entity_poly.entity_id
_entity_poly.type
_entity_poly.pdbx_seq_one_letter_code
_entity_poly.pdbx_strand_id
1 'polypeptide(L)'
;MIIREHDDRFDVLVVGGGHAGCEAALAAARMGARTALLTMDEDKIAQMSCNPAIGGIAKGHLVKEIDALGGEMGRNTDKTGIQFRMLNTRNGPAVRSLRAQCDKKQYRLAMQATLRAQPGLTIYRGTVDRIETVGGRVSGVVTGAGARLAAKAVILTTGTFLKGLIHVGLNHFPAGRAGEDTAEHLSDCMREFGFEVGRLKTGTPPRLDRDTINFSVLTPQPGDDPPTPFSFRTERIPMPQVCCHLTYTNAQTHRIIQDNLDRSPMFTGVIEGTGPRYCPSIEDKVVRFADKPRHQIFVEPEGLDTREFYPNGISTSLPVDVQAAFLKTIPGLERASMLKPGYAVEYDYFPPRQLHPTMETKRVEGLYHAGQINGTSGYEEAAAQGLMAGINAVLKIRGEAPCILDRSDAYIGVLIDDLITKDAREPYRMFTSRAEYRLLLRQDNADLRLTHTGYRLGLIPEGGYRKFCEKQDAI
;
A
#
# COMPACT_ATOMS: atom_id res chain seq x y z
N MET A 1 -24.23 -6.43 -2.33
CA MET A 1 -25.36 -7.35 -2.02
C MET A 1 -25.70 -7.19 -0.54
N ILE A 2 -26.98 -7.07 -0.15
CA ILE A 2 -27.36 -7.03 1.28
C ILE A 2 -27.04 -8.41 1.88
N ILE A 3 -26.26 -8.45 2.96
CA ILE A 3 -25.93 -9.68 3.68
C ILE A 3 -27.25 -10.33 4.12
N ARG A 4 -27.60 -11.49 3.56
CA ARG A 4 -28.81 -12.21 3.98
C ARG A 4 -28.50 -12.97 5.27
N GLU A 5 -29.48 -13.10 6.16
CA GLU A 5 -29.40 -13.80 7.46
C GLU A 5 -29.20 -15.34 7.35
N HIS A 6 -28.55 -15.84 6.31
CA HIS A 6 -28.26 -17.26 6.14
C HIS A 6 -26.77 -17.52 6.01
N ASP A 7 -26.25 -18.26 6.99
CA ASP A 7 -25.10 -19.18 7.05
C ASP A 7 -24.14 -19.21 5.83
N ASP A 8 -23.70 -18.04 5.37
CA ASP A 8 -22.72 -17.90 4.31
C ASP A 8 -21.36 -18.36 4.87
N ARG A 9 -21.03 -19.63 4.56
CA ARG A 9 -19.78 -20.28 4.95
C ARG A 9 -18.72 -20.08 3.88
N PHE A 10 -17.63 -19.43 4.25
CA PHE A 10 -16.45 -19.24 3.42
C PHE A 10 -15.29 -20.11 3.91
N ASP A 11 -14.37 -20.44 3.00
CA ASP A 11 -13.08 -20.97 3.40
C ASP A 11 -12.21 -19.82 3.93
N VAL A 12 -12.16 -18.71 3.18
CA VAL A 12 -11.36 -17.52 3.52
C VAL A 12 -12.23 -16.27 3.49
N LEU A 13 -12.19 -15.49 4.57
CA LEU A 13 -12.80 -14.16 4.63
C LEU A 13 -11.73 -13.09 4.77
N VAL A 14 -11.70 -12.15 3.84
CA VAL A 14 -10.76 -11.02 3.81
C VAL A 14 -11.48 -9.75 4.25
N VAL A 15 -10.93 -9.06 5.24
CA VAL A 15 -11.50 -7.83 5.81
C VAL A 15 -10.66 -6.63 5.35
N GLY A 16 -11.24 -5.80 4.49
CA GLY A 16 -10.65 -4.60 3.92
C GLY A 16 -10.35 -4.72 2.42
N GLY A 17 -10.92 -3.84 1.61
CA GLY A 17 -10.68 -3.79 0.15
C GLY A 17 -9.38 -3.08 -0.27
N GLY A 18 -8.36 -3.02 0.58
CA GLY A 18 -7.09 -2.34 0.28
C GLY A 18 -6.15 -3.18 -0.59
N HIS A 19 -4.93 -2.70 -0.85
CA HIS A 19 -3.93 -3.41 -1.67
C HIS A 19 -3.61 -4.82 -1.14
N ALA A 20 -3.44 -4.97 0.18
CA ALA A 20 -3.25 -6.27 0.81
C ALA A 20 -4.48 -7.17 0.62
N GLY A 21 -5.69 -6.65 0.89
CA GLY A 21 -6.92 -7.42 0.79
C GLY A 21 -7.23 -7.87 -0.63
N CYS A 22 -6.91 -7.05 -1.65
CA CYS A 22 -7.08 -7.42 -3.05
C CYS A 22 -6.21 -8.63 -3.41
N GLU A 23 -4.91 -8.61 -3.09
CA GLU A 23 -4.03 -9.75 -3.37
C GLU A 23 -4.40 -10.98 -2.55
N ALA A 24 -4.76 -10.82 -1.27
CA ALA A 24 -5.18 -11.92 -0.41
C ALA A 24 -6.44 -12.63 -0.95
N ALA A 25 -7.45 -11.85 -1.33
CA ALA A 25 -8.72 -12.36 -1.86
C ALA A 25 -8.53 -13.04 -3.22
N LEU A 26 -7.75 -12.42 -4.12
CA LEU A 26 -7.44 -13.02 -5.43
C LEU A 26 -6.63 -14.29 -5.28
N ALA A 27 -5.60 -14.31 -4.43
CA ALA A 27 -4.79 -15.51 -4.20
C ALA A 27 -5.64 -16.67 -3.68
N ALA A 28 -6.43 -16.43 -2.64
CA ALA A 28 -7.29 -17.46 -2.06
C ALA A 28 -8.30 -18.02 -3.07
N ALA A 29 -8.99 -17.14 -3.80
CA ALA A 29 -9.98 -17.53 -4.80
C ALA A 29 -9.35 -18.26 -6.01
N ARG A 30 -8.19 -17.80 -6.50
CA ARG A 30 -7.46 -18.45 -7.60
C ARG A 30 -6.94 -19.82 -7.22
N MET A 31 -6.57 -20.00 -5.96
CA MET A 31 -6.23 -21.32 -5.42
C MET A 31 -7.46 -22.22 -5.26
N GLY A 32 -8.69 -21.71 -5.41
CA GLY A 32 -9.94 -22.49 -5.39
C GLY A 32 -10.69 -22.46 -4.06
N ALA A 33 -10.32 -21.59 -3.13
CA ALA A 33 -11.07 -21.42 -1.87
C ALA A 33 -12.32 -20.56 -2.10
N ARG A 34 -13.46 -20.94 -1.49
CA ARG A 34 -14.65 -20.07 -1.48
C ARG A 34 -14.34 -18.85 -0.63
N THR A 35 -14.19 -17.69 -1.27
CA THR A 35 -13.62 -16.49 -0.65
C THR A 35 -14.63 -15.35 -0.59
N ALA A 36 -14.66 -14.63 0.52
CA ALA A 36 -15.37 -13.36 0.64
C ALA A 36 -14.40 -12.20 0.89
N LEU A 37 -14.66 -11.05 0.26
CA LEU A 37 -14.00 -9.78 0.55
C LEU A 37 -15.03 -8.81 1.13
N LEU A 38 -14.86 -8.45 2.40
CA LEU A 38 -15.71 -7.49 3.09
C LEU A 38 -15.02 -6.11 3.12
N THR A 39 -15.70 -5.06 2.66
CA THR A 39 -15.17 -3.70 2.60
C THR A 39 -16.22 -2.67 3.00
N MET A 40 -15.82 -1.54 3.61
CA MET A 40 -16.75 -0.48 4.01
C MET A 40 -17.41 0.20 2.80
N ASP A 41 -16.64 0.35 1.72
CA ASP A 41 -17.08 0.92 0.46
C ASP A 41 -16.48 0.13 -0.71
N GLU A 42 -17.33 -0.47 -1.54
CA GLU A 42 -16.93 -1.20 -2.75
C GLU A 42 -16.31 -0.24 -3.78
N ASP A 43 -16.75 1.02 -3.81
CA ASP A 43 -16.25 2.05 -4.70
C ASP A 43 -14.87 2.58 -4.28
N LYS A 44 -14.30 2.10 -3.17
CA LYS A 44 -12.95 2.50 -2.71
C LYS A 44 -11.96 1.34 -2.65
N ILE A 45 -12.32 0.20 -3.22
CA ILE A 45 -11.41 -0.95 -3.37
C ILE A 45 -10.14 -0.51 -4.11
N ALA A 46 -8.97 -0.90 -3.60
CA ALA A 46 -7.64 -0.57 -4.14
C ALA A 46 -7.39 0.95 -4.38
N GLN A 47 -8.08 1.81 -3.63
CA GLN A 47 -7.90 3.26 -3.73
C GLN A 47 -6.47 3.67 -3.32
N MET A 48 -5.75 4.31 -4.25
CA MET A 48 -4.45 4.94 -4.01
C MET A 48 -4.62 6.21 -3.17
N SER A 49 -4.45 6.06 -1.86
CA SER A 49 -4.81 7.09 -0.87
C SER A 49 -3.72 8.16 -0.67
N CYS A 50 -2.49 7.86 -1.09
CA CYS A 50 -1.32 8.73 -0.96
C CYS A 50 -0.78 9.05 -2.36
N ASN A 51 0.44 8.63 -2.70
CA ASN A 51 1.09 8.88 -3.99
C ASN A 51 0.33 8.18 -5.15
N PRO A 52 0.11 8.81 -6.33
CA PRO A 52 -0.38 8.18 -7.56
C PRO A 52 0.63 7.24 -8.25
N ALA A 53 1.47 6.51 -7.50
CA ALA A 53 2.56 5.73 -8.08
C ALA A 53 2.67 4.31 -7.50
N ILE A 54 3.18 3.40 -8.33
CA ILE A 54 3.60 2.05 -7.96
C ILE A 54 5.08 1.86 -8.27
N GLY A 55 5.79 1.20 -7.36
CA GLY A 55 7.21 0.89 -7.47
C GLY A 55 8.11 2.00 -6.96
N GLY A 56 9.29 2.13 -7.56
CA GLY A 56 10.41 2.90 -7.02
C GLY A 56 11.41 2.01 -6.29
N ILE A 57 12.38 2.61 -5.59
CA ILE A 57 13.48 1.86 -4.95
C ILE A 57 12.91 0.81 -3.98
N ALA A 58 13.38 -0.44 -4.11
CA ALA A 58 12.90 -1.66 -3.43
C ALA A 58 11.43 -2.05 -3.74
N LYS A 59 10.51 -1.08 -3.78
CA LYS A 59 9.10 -1.28 -4.12
C LYS A 59 8.89 -1.92 -5.49
N GLY A 60 9.64 -1.48 -6.50
CA GLY A 60 9.56 -2.06 -7.85
C GLY A 60 9.97 -3.54 -7.89
N HIS A 61 10.87 -3.96 -6.99
CA HIS A 61 11.24 -5.37 -6.85
C HIS A 61 10.08 -6.18 -6.25
N LEU A 62 9.42 -5.66 -5.20
CA LEU A 62 8.23 -6.30 -4.64
C LEU A 62 7.13 -6.47 -5.70
N VAL A 63 6.88 -5.47 -6.53
CA VAL A 63 5.83 -5.56 -7.57
C VAL A 63 6.17 -6.66 -8.59
N LYS A 64 7.43 -6.79 -8.98
CA LYS A 64 7.91 -7.85 -9.89
C LYS A 64 7.81 -9.24 -9.25
N GLU A 65 8.09 -9.35 -7.96
CA GLU A 65 7.95 -10.60 -7.20
C GLU A 65 6.48 -11.00 -7.00
N ILE A 66 5.61 -10.03 -6.70
CA ILE A 66 4.15 -10.22 -6.66
C ILE A 66 3.65 -10.75 -8.00
N ASP A 67 4.07 -10.15 -9.12
CA ASP A 67 3.66 -10.62 -10.45
C ASP A 67 4.19 -12.03 -10.76
N ALA A 68 5.45 -12.31 -10.43
CA ALA A 68 6.07 -13.62 -10.64
C ALA A 68 5.36 -14.74 -9.86
N LEU A 69 4.86 -14.45 -8.65
CA LEU A 69 4.04 -15.38 -7.87
C LEU A 69 2.59 -15.50 -8.37
N GLY A 70 2.14 -14.60 -9.24
CA GLY A 70 0.80 -14.62 -9.83
C GLY A 70 -0.19 -13.62 -9.21
N GLY A 71 0.29 -12.65 -8.44
CA GLY A 71 -0.49 -11.51 -7.99
C GLY A 71 -0.90 -10.56 -9.11
N GLU A 72 -1.76 -9.59 -8.80
CA GLU A 72 -2.40 -8.71 -9.79
C GLU A 72 -1.76 -7.32 -9.88
N MET A 73 -1.08 -6.83 -8.85
CA MET A 73 -0.56 -5.46 -8.76
C MET A 73 0.28 -5.06 -9.98
N GLY A 74 1.16 -5.93 -10.47
CA GLY A 74 1.98 -5.66 -11.66
C GLY A 74 1.13 -5.47 -12.92
N ARG A 75 0.17 -6.38 -13.16
CA ARG A 75 -0.77 -6.29 -14.29
C ARG A 75 -1.71 -5.09 -14.18
N ASN A 76 -2.21 -4.79 -13.00
CA ASN A 76 -3.10 -3.65 -12.77
C ASN A 76 -2.37 -2.33 -13.02
N THR A 77 -1.10 -2.24 -12.59
CA THR A 77 -0.22 -1.11 -12.87
C THR A 77 0.01 -0.94 -14.36
N ASP A 78 0.30 -2.02 -15.08
CA ASP A 78 0.53 -1.97 -16.53
C ASP A 78 -0.70 -1.51 -17.33
N LYS A 79 -1.91 -1.94 -16.92
CA LYS A 79 -3.18 -1.53 -17.54
C LYS A 79 -3.47 -0.03 -17.37
N THR A 80 -2.93 0.60 -16.33
CA THR A 80 -3.38 1.92 -15.85
C THR A 80 -2.26 2.95 -15.66
N GLY A 81 -1.02 2.54 -15.96
CA GLY A 81 0.18 3.35 -15.79
C GLY A 81 0.30 4.43 -16.85
N ILE A 82 0.35 5.69 -16.41
CA ILE A 82 0.44 6.87 -17.27
C ILE A 82 1.87 7.42 -17.37
N GLN A 83 2.85 6.82 -16.69
CA GLN A 83 4.27 7.10 -16.90
C GLN A 83 5.07 5.93 -16.37
N PHE A 84 5.98 5.33 -17.14
CA PHE A 84 6.92 4.32 -16.65
C PHE A 84 8.34 4.86 -16.70
N ARG A 85 9.12 4.62 -15.66
CA ARG A 85 10.51 5.06 -15.59
C ARG A 85 11.38 4.10 -14.78
N MET A 86 12.50 3.72 -15.34
CA MET A 86 13.55 2.98 -14.67
C MET A 86 14.38 3.93 -13.80
N LEU A 87 14.45 3.65 -12.50
CA LEU A 87 15.29 4.40 -11.57
C LEU A 87 16.70 3.81 -11.52
N ASN A 88 17.68 4.62 -11.13
CA ASN A 88 19.08 4.23 -10.95
C ASN A 88 19.74 3.60 -12.20
N THR A 89 19.37 4.04 -13.40
CA THR A 89 19.88 3.51 -14.68
C THR A 89 21.39 3.64 -14.85
N ARG A 90 22.00 4.67 -14.24
CA ARG A 90 23.46 4.87 -14.20
C ARG A 90 24.21 3.86 -13.31
N ASN A 91 23.49 3.09 -12.52
CA ASN A 91 24.05 2.07 -11.64
C ASN A 91 23.77 0.66 -12.19
N GLY A 92 24.46 -0.34 -11.61
CA GLY A 92 24.31 -1.74 -12.02
C GLY A 92 22.89 -2.30 -11.84
N PRO A 93 22.53 -3.39 -12.55
CA PRO A 93 21.18 -3.94 -12.57
C PRO A 93 20.57 -4.20 -11.19
N ALA A 94 21.40 -4.61 -10.22
CA ALA A 94 20.98 -4.93 -8.85
C ALA A 94 20.32 -3.77 -8.07
N VAL A 95 20.50 -2.52 -8.51
CA VAL A 95 19.89 -1.35 -7.84
C VAL A 95 18.92 -0.58 -8.74
N ARG A 96 18.71 -1.07 -9.98
CA ARG A 96 17.70 -0.53 -10.89
C ARG A 96 16.33 -0.95 -10.39
N SER A 97 15.37 -0.03 -10.40
CA SER A 97 14.02 -0.33 -9.94
C SER A 97 13.01 0.43 -10.77
N LEU A 98 12.02 -0.27 -11.29
CA LEU A 98 10.95 0.31 -12.07
C LEU A 98 10.01 1.11 -11.16
N ARG A 99 9.51 2.23 -11.67
CA ARG A 99 8.45 3.04 -11.08
C ARG A 99 7.45 3.41 -12.16
N ALA A 100 6.16 3.38 -11.84
CA ALA A 100 5.12 3.93 -12.68
C ALA A 100 4.27 4.96 -11.93
N GLN A 101 3.88 6.02 -12.63
CA GLN A 101 2.68 6.78 -12.27
C GLN A 101 1.46 6.06 -12.79
N CYS A 102 0.39 6.04 -12.01
CA CYS A 102 -0.89 5.43 -12.36
C CYS A 102 -1.98 6.47 -12.38
N ASP A 103 -2.90 6.34 -13.34
CA ASP A 103 -4.19 7.00 -13.19
C ASP A 103 -4.93 6.33 -12.02
N LYS A 104 -5.11 7.05 -10.92
CA LYS A 104 -5.70 6.51 -9.69
C LYS A 104 -7.11 5.98 -9.89
N LYS A 105 -7.90 6.67 -10.71
CA LYS A 105 -9.29 6.28 -10.99
C LYS A 105 -9.27 4.97 -11.79
N GLN A 106 -8.47 4.90 -12.84
CA GLN A 106 -8.37 3.70 -13.67
C GLN A 106 -7.78 2.52 -12.89
N TYR A 107 -6.75 2.73 -12.05
CA TYR A 107 -6.17 1.68 -11.20
C TYR A 107 -7.23 1.02 -10.32
N ARG A 108 -8.05 1.83 -9.65
CA ARG A 108 -9.17 1.36 -8.83
C ARG A 108 -10.20 0.59 -9.66
N LEU A 109 -10.66 1.17 -10.76
CA LEU A 109 -11.69 0.55 -11.61
C LEU A 109 -11.22 -0.78 -12.19
N ALA A 110 -9.96 -0.85 -12.63
CA ALA A 110 -9.36 -2.07 -13.17
C ALA A 110 -9.24 -3.17 -12.09
N MET A 111 -8.83 -2.83 -10.87
CA MET A 111 -8.76 -3.81 -9.77
C MET A 111 -10.16 -4.30 -9.36
N GLN A 112 -11.13 -3.40 -9.26
CA GLN A 112 -12.54 -3.75 -9.01
C GLN A 112 -13.09 -4.71 -10.07
N ALA A 113 -12.80 -4.44 -11.35
CA ALA A 113 -13.20 -5.31 -12.44
C ALA A 113 -12.54 -6.69 -12.33
N THR A 114 -11.24 -6.75 -12.01
CA THR A 114 -10.54 -8.03 -11.77
C THR A 114 -11.18 -8.82 -10.63
N LEU A 115 -11.45 -8.19 -9.49
CA LEU A 115 -12.06 -8.85 -8.32
C LEU A 115 -13.47 -9.36 -8.63
N ARG A 116 -14.31 -8.55 -9.29
CA ARG A 116 -15.67 -8.94 -9.67
C ARG A 116 -15.71 -10.08 -10.68
N ALA A 117 -14.69 -10.17 -11.54
CA ALA A 117 -14.58 -11.23 -12.55
C ALA A 117 -13.96 -12.53 -12.00
N GLN A 118 -13.40 -12.53 -10.79
CA GLN A 118 -12.72 -13.69 -10.21
C GLN A 118 -13.73 -14.75 -9.75
N PRO A 119 -13.75 -15.97 -10.34
CA PRO A 119 -14.59 -17.04 -9.85
C PRO A 119 -14.25 -17.42 -8.40
N GLY A 120 -15.28 -17.76 -7.63
CA GLY A 120 -15.14 -18.16 -6.23
C GLY A 120 -14.96 -16.99 -5.24
N LEU A 121 -14.94 -15.74 -5.71
CA LEU A 121 -14.86 -14.54 -4.88
C LEU A 121 -16.19 -13.80 -4.82
N THR A 122 -16.67 -13.51 -3.61
CA THR A 122 -17.86 -12.66 -3.39
C THR A 122 -17.45 -11.39 -2.64
N ILE A 123 -17.96 -10.23 -3.06
CA ILE A 123 -17.70 -8.95 -2.40
C ILE A 123 -18.93 -8.53 -1.60
N TYR A 124 -18.70 -8.18 -0.33
CA TYR A 124 -19.72 -7.66 0.58
C TYR A 124 -19.35 -6.27 1.06
N ARG A 125 -20.38 -5.48 1.33
CA ARG A 125 -20.25 -4.21 2.02
C ARG A 125 -20.49 -4.39 3.51
N GLY A 126 -19.58 -3.88 4.34
CA GLY A 126 -19.75 -3.85 5.78
C GLY A 126 -18.46 -3.56 6.55
N THR A 127 -18.62 -3.31 7.84
CA THR A 127 -17.54 -3.13 8.81
C THR A 127 -17.55 -4.32 9.77
N VAL A 128 -16.38 -4.85 10.11
CA VAL A 128 -16.24 -5.91 11.11
C VAL A 128 -16.06 -5.30 12.49
N ASP A 129 -16.88 -5.74 13.43
CA ASP A 129 -16.81 -5.28 14.82
C ASP A 129 -16.19 -6.33 15.74
N ARG A 130 -16.44 -7.63 15.46
CA ARG A 130 -15.91 -8.73 16.28
C ARG A 130 -15.40 -9.90 15.45
N ILE A 131 -14.37 -10.56 15.96
CA ILE A 131 -13.91 -11.88 15.50
C ILE A 131 -14.52 -12.95 16.41
N GLU A 132 -15.04 -14.02 15.83
CA GLU A 132 -15.54 -15.18 16.58
C GLU A 132 -14.53 -16.32 16.52
N THR A 133 -14.38 -17.05 17.63
CA THR A 133 -13.45 -18.18 17.75
C THR A 133 -14.09 -19.36 18.45
N VAL A 134 -13.71 -20.58 18.06
CA VAL A 134 -14.06 -21.84 18.72
C VAL A 134 -12.77 -22.60 19.05
N GLY A 135 -12.52 -22.87 20.33
CA GLY A 135 -11.33 -23.61 20.77
C GLY A 135 -10.00 -22.92 20.42
N GLY A 136 -9.96 -21.58 20.39
CA GLY A 136 -8.76 -20.79 20.04
C GLY A 136 -8.50 -20.64 18.53
N ARG A 137 -9.35 -21.24 17.68
CA ARG A 137 -9.34 -21.08 16.23
C ARG A 137 -10.43 -20.12 15.79
N VAL A 138 -10.17 -19.28 14.79
CA VAL A 138 -11.19 -18.43 14.17
C VAL A 138 -12.33 -19.26 13.58
N SER A 139 -13.56 -18.78 13.73
CA SER A 139 -14.77 -19.38 13.16
C SER A 139 -15.56 -18.42 12.27
N GLY A 140 -15.26 -17.13 12.31
CA GLY A 140 -15.96 -16.12 11.53
C GLY A 140 -15.82 -14.72 12.08
N VAL A 141 -16.69 -13.83 11.63
CA VAL A 141 -16.77 -12.43 12.10
C VAL A 141 -18.22 -11.99 12.28
N VAL A 142 -18.41 -10.98 13.13
CA VAL A 142 -19.65 -10.24 13.30
C VAL A 142 -19.46 -8.84 12.72
N THR A 143 -20.35 -8.44 11.82
CA THR A 143 -20.37 -7.09 11.25
C THR A 143 -21.08 -6.11 12.17
N GLY A 144 -20.86 -4.81 12.00
CA GLY A 144 -21.56 -3.77 12.79
C GLY A 144 -23.07 -3.72 12.59
N ALA A 145 -23.59 -4.37 11.54
CA ALA A 145 -25.03 -4.58 11.36
C ALA A 145 -25.56 -5.82 12.11
N GLY A 146 -24.72 -6.52 12.88
CA GLY A 146 -25.06 -7.75 13.60
C GLY A 146 -25.01 -9.03 12.76
N ALA A 147 -24.76 -8.94 11.45
CA ALA A 147 -24.67 -10.11 10.58
C ALA A 147 -23.41 -10.93 10.88
N ARG A 148 -23.56 -12.26 10.91
CA ARG A 148 -22.47 -13.23 11.12
C ARG A 148 -22.03 -13.85 9.81
N LEU A 149 -20.73 -13.89 9.57
CA LEU A 149 -20.11 -14.53 8.40
C LEU A 149 -19.14 -15.60 8.89
N ALA A 150 -19.42 -16.86 8.59
CA ALA A 150 -18.60 -17.99 9.02
C ALA A 150 -17.41 -18.19 8.06
N ALA A 151 -16.22 -18.42 8.60
CA ALA A 151 -15.02 -18.66 7.81
C ALA A 151 -14.03 -19.58 8.53
N LYS A 152 -13.31 -20.42 7.76
CA LYS A 152 -12.23 -21.27 8.31
C LYS A 152 -10.94 -20.48 8.57
N ALA A 153 -10.72 -19.40 7.80
CA ALA A 153 -9.64 -18.44 8.00
C ALA A 153 -10.13 -17.00 7.78
N VAL A 154 -9.57 -16.05 8.52
CA VAL A 154 -9.86 -14.62 8.40
C VAL A 154 -8.57 -13.84 8.20
N ILE A 155 -8.54 -12.95 7.21
CA ILE A 155 -7.38 -12.12 6.89
C ILE A 155 -7.74 -10.64 7.09
N LEU A 156 -7.12 -10.00 8.09
CA LEU A 156 -7.34 -8.59 8.41
C LEU A 156 -6.38 -7.70 7.62
N THR A 157 -6.94 -6.77 6.86
CA THR A 157 -6.21 -5.84 5.96
C THR A 157 -6.74 -4.41 6.09
N THR A 158 -6.99 -3.99 7.32
CA THR A 158 -7.77 -2.79 7.70
C THR A 158 -7.13 -1.45 7.32
N GLY A 159 -5.90 -1.43 6.80
CA GLY A 159 -5.26 -0.18 6.37
C GLY A 159 -5.10 0.81 7.54
N THR A 160 -5.56 2.04 7.34
CA THR A 160 -5.52 3.14 8.32
C THR A 160 -6.85 3.36 9.05
N PHE A 161 -7.78 2.39 8.97
CA PHE A 161 -9.16 2.60 9.41
C PHE A 161 -9.41 2.30 10.89
N LEU A 162 -8.58 1.47 11.52
CA LEU A 162 -8.73 1.12 12.92
C LEU A 162 -8.47 2.32 13.82
N LYS A 163 -9.52 2.80 14.51
CA LYS A 163 -9.52 4.02 15.34
C LYS A 163 -8.81 5.20 14.66
N GLY A 164 -9.06 5.36 13.35
CA GLY A 164 -8.41 6.34 12.49
C GLY A 164 -8.69 7.78 12.94
N LEU A 165 -7.65 8.60 13.05
CA LEU A 165 -7.76 10.00 13.46
C LEU A 165 -6.97 10.89 12.50
N ILE A 166 -7.65 11.85 11.86
CA ILE A 166 -7.01 12.80 10.95
C ILE A 166 -6.62 14.07 11.70
N HIS A 167 -5.44 14.61 11.38
CA HIS A 167 -4.87 15.83 11.94
C HIS A 167 -4.55 16.84 10.85
N VAL A 168 -5.09 18.05 11.00
CA VAL A 168 -4.80 19.23 10.16
C VAL A 168 -4.59 20.43 11.08
N GLY A 169 -3.33 20.79 11.33
CA GLY A 169 -2.98 21.70 12.41
C GLY A 169 -3.39 21.12 13.76
N LEU A 170 -4.01 21.94 14.61
CA LEU A 170 -4.52 21.51 15.90
C LEU A 170 -5.91 20.86 15.83
N ASN A 171 -6.57 20.91 14.67
CA ASN A 171 -7.85 20.26 14.46
C ASN A 171 -7.65 18.76 14.20
N HIS A 172 -8.46 17.93 14.87
CA HIS A 172 -8.48 16.50 14.66
C HIS A 172 -9.91 15.97 14.61
N PHE A 173 -10.14 14.93 13.82
CA PHE A 173 -11.46 14.30 13.68
C PHE A 173 -11.35 12.82 13.28
N PRO A 174 -12.27 11.95 13.72
CA PRO A 174 -12.26 10.53 13.36
C PRO A 174 -12.41 10.35 11.85
N ALA A 175 -11.48 9.64 11.23
CA ALA A 175 -11.52 9.25 9.83
C ALA A 175 -10.40 8.25 9.51
N GLY A 176 -10.73 7.16 8.79
CA GLY A 176 -9.71 6.23 8.29
C GLY A 176 -8.92 6.81 7.11
N ARG A 177 -9.60 7.62 6.29
CA ARG A 177 -9.07 8.46 5.21
C ARG A 177 -9.96 9.70 5.10
N ALA A 178 -9.45 10.80 4.55
CA ALA A 178 -10.24 12.04 4.45
C ALA A 178 -11.58 11.80 3.72
N GLY A 179 -12.69 12.02 4.42
CA GLY A 179 -14.05 11.80 3.92
C GLY A 179 -14.56 10.35 4.03
N GLU A 180 -13.88 9.49 4.79
CA GLU A 180 -14.28 8.09 5.02
C GLU A 180 -14.32 7.78 6.52
N ASP A 181 -15.32 6.99 6.91
CA ASP A 181 -15.54 6.56 8.30
C ASP A 181 -14.38 5.71 8.85
N THR A 182 -14.40 5.47 10.14
CA THR A 182 -13.45 4.63 10.89
C THR A 182 -14.05 3.28 11.25
N ALA A 183 -13.18 2.34 11.63
CA ALA A 183 -13.57 1.09 12.29
C ALA A 183 -13.16 1.17 13.77
N GLU A 184 -14.16 1.29 14.66
CA GLU A 184 -13.93 1.61 16.07
C GLU A 184 -13.78 0.37 16.96
N HIS A 185 -14.50 -0.71 16.65
CA HIS A 185 -14.68 -1.83 17.59
C HIS A 185 -13.62 -2.94 17.46
N LEU A 186 -13.08 -3.16 16.25
CA LEU A 186 -12.22 -4.30 15.98
C LEU A 186 -10.91 -4.27 16.78
N SER A 187 -10.31 -3.09 17.01
CA SER A 187 -9.12 -2.98 17.86
C SER A 187 -9.37 -3.44 19.29
N ASP A 188 -10.55 -3.14 19.85
CA ASP A 188 -10.89 -3.54 21.22
C ASP A 188 -11.15 -5.05 21.30
N CYS A 189 -11.83 -5.61 20.30
CA CYS A 189 -11.96 -7.06 20.15
C CYS A 189 -10.59 -7.76 20.13
N MET A 190 -9.61 -7.20 19.43
CA MET A 190 -8.26 -7.77 19.39
C MET A 190 -7.52 -7.64 20.74
N ARG A 191 -7.75 -6.55 21.50
CA ARG A 191 -7.23 -6.42 22.88
C ARG A 191 -7.82 -7.49 23.81
N GLU A 192 -9.10 -7.85 23.64
CA GLU A 192 -9.75 -8.94 24.40
C GLU A 192 -9.04 -10.30 24.17
N PHE A 193 -8.53 -10.56 22.96
CA PHE A 193 -7.70 -11.75 22.66
C PHE A 193 -6.24 -11.64 23.16
N GLY A 194 -5.89 -10.54 23.84
CA GLY A 194 -4.56 -10.29 24.40
C GLY A 194 -3.54 -9.78 23.39
N PHE A 195 -3.97 -9.29 22.21
CA PHE A 195 -3.05 -8.65 21.28
C PHE A 195 -2.54 -7.33 21.82
N GLU A 196 -1.26 -7.08 21.62
CA GLU A 196 -0.67 -5.77 21.82
C GLU A 196 -1.04 -4.86 20.65
N VAL A 197 -1.39 -3.61 20.96
CA VAL A 197 -1.82 -2.59 20.00
C VAL A 197 -1.00 -1.33 20.23
N GLY A 198 -0.44 -0.78 19.16
CA GLY A 198 0.21 0.52 19.16
C GLY A 198 -0.48 1.49 18.20
N ARG A 199 0.00 2.74 18.15
CA ARG A 199 -0.43 3.73 17.15
C ARG A 199 0.72 4.16 16.26
N LEU A 200 0.43 4.35 14.98
CA LEU A 200 1.35 4.90 14.00
C LEU A 200 0.72 6.07 13.27
N LYS A 201 1.58 6.92 12.70
CA LYS A 201 1.18 8.09 11.93
C LYS A 201 1.73 8.05 10.50
N THR A 202 0.92 8.44 9.53
CA THR A 202 1.39 8.74 8.17
C THR A 202 0.79 10.03 7.61
N GLY A 203 1.58 10.81 6.88
CA GLY A 203 1.16 12.07 6.26
C GLY A 203 1.00 12.00 4.74
N THR A 204 0.11 12.84 4.20
CA THR A 204 -0.11 13.02 2.76
C THR A 204 -0.01 14.52 2.42
N PRO A 205 0.49 14.90 1.23
CA PRO A 205 0.55 16.31 0.84
C PRO A 205 -0.85 16.84 0.51
N PRO A 206 -1.00 18.16 0.32
CA PRO A 206 -2.19 18.72 -0.32
C PRO A 206 -2.41 18.18 -1.74
N ARG A 207 -3.59 18.43 -2.31
CA ARG A 207 -3.85 18.27 -3.75
C ARG A 207 -4.00 19.63 -4.38
N LEU A 208 -3.34 19.81 -5.53
CA LEU A 208 -3.26 21.09 -6.23
C LEU A 208 -4.08 21.02 -7.51
N ASP A 209 -4.67 22.15 -7.89
CA ASP A 209 -5.37 22.30 -9.16
C ASP A 209 -4.37 22.55 -10.30
N ARG A 210 -4.39 21.67 -11.31
CA ARG A 210 -3.61 21.75 -12.55
C ARG A 210 -3.59 23.15 -13.15
N ASP A 211 -4.75 23.78 -13.26
CA ASP A 211 -4.90 25.01 -14.06
C ASP A 211 -4.27 26.24 -13.38
N THR A 212 -3.86 26.06 -12.13
CA THR A 212 -3.25 27.10 -11.30
C THR A 212 -1.73 26.91 -11.13
N ILE A 213 -1.17 25.84 -11.71
CA ILE A 213 0.26 25.53 -11.69
C ILE A 213 0.93 26.12 -12.93
N ASN A 214 2.00 26.89 -12.74
CA ASN A 214 2.81 27.38 -13.84
C ASN A 214 3.86 26.33 -14.25
N PHE A 215 3.49 25.42 -15.15
CA PHE A 215 4.39 24.38 -15.65
C PHE A 215 5.60 24.92 -16.45
N SER A 216 5.55 26.14 -16.99
CA SER A 216 6.63 26.69 -17.83
C SER A 216 7.95 26.89 -17.09
N VAL A 217 7.91 27.06 -15.77
CA VAL A 217 9.09 27.23 -14.92
C VAL A 217 9.50 25.93 -14.22
N LEU A 218 8.72 24.86 -14.38
CA LEU A 218 9.03 23.55 -13.82
C LEU A 218 9.91 22.75 -14.77
N THR A 219 10.78 21.91 -14.21
CA THR A 219 11.59 21.01 -15.05
C THR A 219 10.78 19.77 -15.43
N PRO A 220 10.52 19.51 -16.73
CA PRO A 220 9.81 18.30 -17.14
C PRO A 220 10.65 17.04 -16.89
N GLN A 221 9.98 15.97 -16.48
CA GLN A 221 10.52 14.61 -16.35
C GLN A 221 9.59 13.62 -17.05
N PRO A 222 9.88 13.30 -18.34
CA PRO A 222 9.17 12.25 -19.04
C PRO A 222 9.53 10.86 -18.50
N GLY A 223 8.72 9.87 -18.86
CA GLY A 223 9.04 8.45 -18.69
C GLY A 223 10.06 7.97 -19.73
N ASP A 224 10.37 6.67 -19.66
CA ASP A 224 11.20 5.99 -20.66
C ASP A 224 10.38 5.68 -21.93
N ASP A 225 11.05 5.68 -23.08
CA ASP A 225 10.47 5.29 -24.36
C ASP A 225 11.36 4.22 -25.04
N PRO A 226 10.85 2.98 -25.24
CA PRO A 226 9.53 2.49 -24.86
C PRO A 226 9.37 2.27 -23.34
N PRO A 227 8.13 2.37 -22.79
CA PRO A 227 7.88 2.09 -21.38
C PRO A 227 8.06 0.60 -21.07
N THR A 228 8.80 0.29 -20.00
CA THR A 228 8.99 -1.10 -19.53
C THR A 228 7.83 -1.54 -18.62
N PRO A 229 7.15 -2.66 -18.91
CA PRO A 229 6.09 -3.18 -18.04
C PRO A 229 6.58 -3.74 -16.70
N PHE A 230 5.71 -3.67 -15.68
CA PHE A 230 5.89 -4.37 -14.42
C PHE A 230 5.62 -5.87 -14.54
N SER A 231 4.55 -6.28 -15.21
CA SER A 231 4.22 -7.70 -15.35
C SER A 231 5.06 -8.35 -16.45
N PHE A 232 5.63 -9.53 -16.17
CA PHE A 232 6.35 -10.34 -17.15
C PHE A 232 5.44 -10.90 -18.26
N ARG A 233 4.12 -10.79 -18.05
CA ARG A 233 3.08 -11.31 -18.95
C ARG A 233 2.37 -10.20 -19.73
N THR A 234 2.83 -8.96 -19.60
CA THR A 234 2.30 -7.80 -20.32
C THR A 234 3.14 -7.54 -21.55
N GLU A 235 2.51 -7.47 -22.73
CA GLU A 235 3.20 -7.24 -24.00
C GLU A 235 3.28 -5.76 -24.36
N ARG A 236 2.28 -4.95 -23.96
CA ARG A 236 2.23 -3.51 -24.26
C ARG A 236 1.56 -2.71 -23.15
N ILE A 237 2.01 -1.48 -22.99
CA ILE A 237 1.36 -0.48 -22.13
C ILE A 237 0.31 0.27 -22.96
N PRO A 238 -0.98 0.19 -22.61
CA PRO A 238 -2.05 0.77 -23.43
C PRO A 238 -2.28 2.26 -23.16
N MET A 239 -1.86 2.76 -22.01
CA MET A 239 -2.16 4.12 -21.57
C MET A 239 -1.18 5.15 -22.14
N PRO A 240 -1.65 6.36 -22.48
CA PRO A 240 -0.77 7.44 -22.92
C PRO A 240 0.20 7.82 -21.81
N GLN A 241 1.47 8.04 -22.18
CA GLN A 241 2.52 8.44 -21.25
C GLN A 241 2.51 9.96 -21.06
N VAL A 242 2.49 10.43 -19.81
CA VAL A 242 2.48 11.84 -19.42
C VAL A 242 3.72 12.21 -18.62
N CYS A 243 4.01 13.50 -18.57
CA CYS A 243 5.19 14.05 -17.91
C CYS A 243 4.91 14.36 -16.42
N CYS A 244 5.88 14.07 -15.56
CA CYS A 244 5.94 14.63 -14.21
C CYS A 244 6.80 15.89 -14.25
N HIS A 245 6.72 16.74 -13.23
CA HIS A 245 7.50 17.98 -13.21
C HIS A 245 8.26 18.11 -11.89
N LEU A 246 9.44 18.73 -11.92
CA LEU A 246 10.23 19.01 -10.72
C LEU A 246 10.21 20.49 -10.36
N THR A 247 10.14 20.74 -9.06
CA THR A 247 10.40 22.04 -8.42
C THR A 247 11.11 21.81 -7.08
N TYR A 248 11.36 22.89 -6.34
CA TYR A 248 12.07 22.83 -5.06
C TYR A 248 11.46 23.81 -4.05
N THR A 249 11.49 23.45 -2.77
CA THR A 249 11.32 24.43 -1.68
C THR A 249 12.49 25.40 -1.65
N ASN A 250 12.36 26.47 -0.88
CA ASN A 250 13.41 27.46 -0.68
C ASN A 250 13.41 27.98 0.77
N ALA A 251 14.34 28.90 1.06
CA ALA A 251 14.49 29.50 2.39
C ALA A 251 13.21 30.18 2.91
N GLN A 252 12.40 30.79 2.03
CA GLN A 252 11.13 31.40 2.44
C GLN A 252 10.11 30.32 2.83
N THR A 253 10.02 29.22 2.07
CA THR A 253 9.21 28.05 2.44
C THR A 253 9.60 27.55 3.84
N HIS A 254 10.90 27.41 4.09
CA HIS A 254 11.42 26.89 5.36
C HIS A 254 11.12 27.83 6.52
N ARG A 255 11.30 29.15 6.33
CA ARG A 255 11.00 30.16 7.36
C ARG A 255 9.52 30.13 7.75
N ILE A 256 8.59 30.12 6.78
CA ILE A 256 7.14 30.00 7.06
C ILE A 256 6.82 28.76 7.89
N ILE A 257 7.43 27.62 7.56
CA ILE A 257 7.22 26.37 8.30
C ILE A 257 7.80 26.46 9.71
N GLN A 258 9.02 26.98 9.86
CA GLN A 258 9.69 27.15 11.16
C GLN A 258 8.90 28.06 12.10
N ASP A 259 8.39 29.18 11.58
CA ASP A 259 7.59 30.16 12.33
C ASP A 259 6.23 29.62 12.79
N ASN A 260 5.83 28.42 12.33
CA ASN A 260 4.53 27.79 12.64
C ASN A 260 4.66 26.36 13.19
N LEU A 261 5.85 25.95 13.66
CA LEU A 261 6.05 24.60 14.22
C LEU A 261 5.24 24.36 15.50
N ASP A 262 4.96 25.41 16.26
CA ASP A 262 4.07 25.43 17.43
C ASP A 262 2.61 25.09 17.10
N ARG A 263 2.24 25.11 15.81
CA ARG A 263 0.90 24.74 15.31
C ARG A 263 0.90 23.39 14.60
N SER A 264 2.04 22.69 14.61
CA SER A 264 2.17 21.35 14.03
C SER A 264 1.84 20.30 15.09
N PRO A 265 0.83 19.44 14.84
CA PRO A 265 0.43 18.41 15.80
C PRO A 265 1.54 17.37 16.07
N MET A 266 2.57 17.29 15.20
CA MET A 266 3.79 16.53 15.47
C MET A 266 4.63 17.09 16.62
N PHE A 267 4.77 18.42 16.68
CA PHE A 267 5.72 19.09 17.56
C PHE A 267 5.05 19.58 18.86
N THR A 268 3.72 19.64 18.89
CA THR A 268 2.93 19.97 20.08
C THR A 268 2.55 18.76 20.93
N GLY A 269 2.90 17.54 20.51
CA GLY A 269 2.56 16.31 21.23
C GLY A 269 1.09 15.90 21.14
N VAL A 270 0.31 16.50 20.23
CA VAL A 270 -1.09 16.12 19.95
C VAL A 270 -1.18 14.72 19.32
N ILE A 271 -0.13 14.30 18.63
CA ILE A 271 -0.06 13.00 17.98
C ILE A 271 0.68 12.02 18.87
N GLU A 272 0.01 10.92 19.20
CA GLU A 272 0.56 9.83 20.01
C GLU A 272 1.44 8.89 19.16
N GLY A 273 1.06 8.68 17.90
CA GLY A 273 1.67 7.73 16.99
C GLY A 273 3.01 8.17 16.41
N THR A 274 3.95 7.23 16.34
CA THR A 274 5.27 7.45 15.74
C THR A 274 5.19 7.55 14.20
N GLY A 275 5.78 8.60 13.63
CA GLY A 275 5.92 8.79 12.18
C GLY A 275 7.21 8.17 11.61
N PRO A 276 7.33 8.02 10.27
CA PRO A 276 8.49 7.40 9.64
C PRO A 276 9.73 8.31 9.64
N ARG A 277 10.89 7.80 10.09
CA ARG A 277 12.17 8.53 10.08
C ARG A 277 12.67 8.92 8.70
N TYR A 278 12.49 8.03 7.72
CA TYR A 278 13.14 8.15 6.41
C TYR A 278 12.26 8.73 5.29
N CYS A 279 11.00 9.03 5.57
CA CYS A 279 10.12 9.82 4.71
C CYS A 279 9.29 10.80 5.55
N PRO A 280 9.96 11.72 6.27
CA PRO A 280 9.28 12.60 7.19
C PRO A 280 8.41 13.64 6.45
N SER A 281 7.48 14.25 7.18
CA SER A 281 6.73 15.40 6.67
C SER A 281 7.67 16.58 6.37
N ILE A 282 7.22 17.56 5.58
CA ILE A 282 8.06 18.70 5.22
C ILE A 282 8.50 19.49 6.44
N GLU A 283 7.63 19.65 7.44
CA GLU A 283 7.97 20.28 8.70
C GLU A 283 9.08 19.54 9.46
N ASP A 284 9.08 18.21 9.43
CA ASP A 284 10.12 17.41 10.07
C ASP A 284 11.41 17.36 9.24
N LYS A 285 11.33 17.42 7.89
CA LYS A 285 12.51 17.58 7.02
C LYS A 285 13.24 18.89 7.27
N VAL A 286 12.50 19.99 7.39
CA VAL A 286 13.06 21.34 7.61
C VAL A 286 13.78 21.43 8.96
N VAL A 287 13.28 20.76 9.99
CA VAL A 287 13.93 20.71 11.31
C VAL A 287 15.15 19.79 11.30
N ARG A 288 15.02 18.56 10.78
CA ARG A 288 16.11 17.56 10.84
C ARG A 288 17.26 17.85 9.89
N PHE A 289 16.98 18.49 8.76
CA PHE A 289 17.96 18.80 7.71
C PHE A 289 18.02 20.30 7.46
N ALA A 290 18.12 21.08 8.54
CA ALA A 290 18.14 22.54 8.51
C ALA A 290 19.32 23.12 7.71
N ASP A 291 20.37 22.33 7.48
CA ASP A 291 21.51 22.66 6.63
C ASP A 291 21.17 22.65 5.13
N LYS A 292 20.10 21.96 4.72
CA LYS A 292 19.73 21.85 3.30
C LYS A 292 18.96 23.09 2.85
N PRO A 293 19.47 23.87 1.89
CA PRO A 293 18.83 25.11 1.45
C PRO A 293 17.52 24.91 0.67
N ARG A 294 17.27 23.67 0.21
CA ARG A 294 16.08 23.30 -0.56
C ARG A 294 15.79 21.81 -0.47
N HIS A 295 14.53 21.45 -0.68
CA HIS A 295 14.08 20.06 -0.85
C HIS A 295 13.36 19.91 -2.18
N GLN A 296 13.64 18.83 -2.89
CA GLN A 296 13.02 18.52 -4.18
C GLN A 296 11.56 18.12 -4.02
N ILE A 297 10.74 18.55 -4.97
CA ILE A 297 9.32 18.23 -5.09
C ILE A 297 9.06 17.70 -6.49
N PHE A 298 8.33 16.59 -6.59
CA PHE A 298 7.73 16.16 -7.84
C PHE A 298 6.27 16.56 -7.88
N VAL A 299 5.85 17.26 -8.93
CA VAL A 299 4.47 17.61 -9.23
C VAL A 299 3.93 16.55 -10.18
N GLU A 300 3.14 15.62 -9.64
CA GLU A 300 2.76 14.37 -10.28
C GLU A 300 1.25 14.38 -10.60
N PRO A 301 0.82 14.08 -11.85
CA PRO A 301 -0.60 14.01 -12.17
C PRO A 301 -1.27 12.81 -11.47
N GLU A 302 -2.49 12.98 -10.95
CA GLU A 302 -3.23 11.85 -10.34
C GLU A 302 -4.00 10.99 -11.35
N GLY A 303 -4.15 11.46 -12.59
CA GLY A 303 -4.86 10.76 -13.67
C GLY A 303 -5.00 11.63 -14.91
N LEU A 304 -5.55 11.06 -15.97
CA LEU A 304 -5.74 11.73 -17.27
C LEU A 304 -6.97 12.64 -17.28
N ASP A 305 -8.04 12.21 -16.60
CA ASP A 305 -9.34 12.91 -16.59
C ASP A 305 -9.55 13.79 -15.35
N THR A 306 -8.48 14.08 -14.60
CA THR A 306 -8.53 14.91 -13.39
C THR A 306 -7.59 16.11 -13.49
N ARG A 307 -7.94 17.17 -12.74
CA ARG A 307 -7.08 18.33 -12.54
C ARG A 307 -6.27 18.23 -11.26
N GLU A 308 -6.43 17.17 -10.47
CA GLU A 308 -5.67 16.97 -9.24
C GLU A 308 -4.21 16.59 -9.53
N PHE A 309 -3.28 17.36 -8.96
CA PHE A 309 -1.85 17.05 -8.92
C PHE A 309 -1.38 16.79 -7.49
N TYR A 310 -0.48 15.83 -7.37
CA TYR A 310 0.16 15.38 -6.14
C TYR A 310 1.58 15.99 -6.05
N PRO A 311 1.84 16.94 -5.13
CA PRO A 311 3.17 17.50 -4.92
C PRO A 311 3.97 16.61 -3.97
N ASN A 312 4.54 15.53 -4.50
CA ASN A 312 5.35 14.57 -3.76
C ASN A 312 6.61 15.24 -3.18
N GLY A 313 6.78 15.13 -1.87
CA GLY A 313 7.89 15.73 -1.13
C GLY A 313 7.45 16.66 -0.01
N ILE A 314 6.21 17.19 -0.10
CA ILE A 314 5.64 18.15 0.86
C ILE A 314 4.44 17.61 1.66
N SER A 315 4.46 16.32 2.03
CA SER A 315 3.50 15.78 3.00
C SER A 315 3.55 16.60 4.29
N THR A 316 2.41 16.96 4.85
CA THR A 316 2.36 17.87 6.01
C THR A 316 1.11 17.64 6.84
N SER A 317 1.17 18.03 8.11
CA SER A 317 0.03 18.13 9.01
C SER A 317 -0.18 19.56 9.55
N LEU A 318 0.47 20.56 8.95
CA LEU A 318 0.31 21.96 9.34
C LEU A 318 -1.11 22.48 9.08
N PRO A 319 -1.52 23.60 9.73
CA PRO A 319 -2.80 24.25 9.45
C PRO A 319 -2.96 24.67 7.97
N VAL A 320 -4.20 24.71 7.50
CA VAL A 320 -4.57 25.00 6.10
C VAL A 320 -4.00 26.34 5.61
N ASP A 321 -4.04 27.39 6.44
CA ASP A 321 -3.50 28.71 6.14
C ASP A 321 -1.98 28.68 5.95
N VAL A 322 -1.26 27.92 6.78
CA VAL A 322 0.19 27.75 6.68
C VAL A 322 0.56 26.96 5.43
N GLN A 323 -0.20 25.92 5.11
CA GLN A 323 -0.04 25.16 3.86
C GLN A 323 -0.17 26.07 2.64
N ALA A 324 -1.24 26.88 2.59
CA ALA A 324 -1.45 27.84 1.52
C ALA A 324 -0.33 28.88 1.44
N ALA A 325 0.20 29.33 2.59
CA ALA A 325 1.29 30.30 2.64
C ALA A 325 2.60 29.75 2.06
N PHE A 326 3.05 28.57 2.51
CA PHE A 326 4.31 28.03 2.01
C PHE A 326 4.22 27.56 0.56
N LEU A 327 3.05 27.07 0.11
CA LEU A 327 2.85 26.66 -1.29
C LEU A 327 3.14 27.81 -2.26
N LYS A 328 2.69 29.03 -1.94
CA LYS A 328 2.89 30.23 -2.77
C LYS A 328 4.36 30.66 -2.90
N THR A 329 5.24 30.13 -2.04
CA THR A 329 6.68 30.42 -2.11
C THR A 329 7.42 29.51 -3.08
N ILE A 330 6.82 28.38 -3.48
CA ILE A 330 7.48 27.36 -4.30
C ILE A 330 7.40 27.78 -5.77
N PRO A 331 8.53 27.80 -6.52
CA PRO A 331 8.53 28.17 -7.93
C PRO A 331 7.55 27.33 -8.75
N GLY A 332 6.67 28.02 -9.49
CA GLY A 332 5.61 27.44 -10.30
C GLY A 332 4.29 27.20 -9.55
N LEU A 333 4.27 27.36 -8.23
CA LEU A 333 3.10 27.18 -7.36
C LEU A 333 2.61 28.49 -6.72
N GLU A 334 3.07 29.64 -7.18
CA GLU A 334 2.78 30.97 -6.61
C GLU A 334 1.28 31.29 -6.61
N ARG A 335 0.55 30.71 -7.57
CA ARG A 335 -0.90 30.84 -7.72
C ARG A 335 -1.64 29.53 -7.50
N ALA A 336 -0.96 28.48 -7.03
CA ALA A 336 -1.56 27.15 -6.90
C ALA A 336 -2.75 27.18 -5.95
N SER A 337 -3.89 26.68 -6.42
CA SER A 337 -5.08 26.46 -5.60
C SER A 337 -5.00 25.07 -4.98
N MET A 338 -5.27 25.01 -3.67
CA MET A 338 -5.32 23.77 -2.92
C MET A 338 -6.73 23.20 -2.95
N LEU A 339 -6.93 22.12 -3.70
CA LEU A 339 -8.20 21.40 -3.81
C LEU A 339 -8.50 20.59 -2.54
N LYS A 340 -7.46 20.03 -1.93
CA LYS A 340 -7.54 19.27 -0.67
C LYS A 340 -6.35 19.61 0.21
N PRO A 341 -6.54 19.86 1.51
CA PRO A 341 -5.42 20.09 2.42
C PRO A 341 -4.60 18.82 2.61
N GLY A 342 -3.30 19.00 2.84
CA GLY A 342 -2.44 17.96 3.40
C GLY A 342 -2.88 17.66 4.82
N TYR A 343 -2.72 16.42 5.23
CA TYR A 343 -3.09 15.97 6.57
C TYR A 343 -2.23 14.79 6.97
N ALA A 344 -2.33 14.42 8.24
CA ALA A 344 -1.86 13.13 8.69
C ALA A 344 -2.96 12.30 9.31
N VAL A 345 -2.81 10.99 9.19
CA VAL A 345 -3.69 10.01 9.80
C VAL A 345 -2.92 9.20 10.83
N GLU A 346 -3.48 9.10 12.03
CA GLU A 346 -3.08 8.16 13.07
C GLU A 346 -4.03 6.96 13.08
N TYR A 347 -3.51 5.77 13.35
CA TYR A 347 -4.29 4.54 13.32
C TYR A 347 -3.68 3.49 14.23
N ASP A 348 -4.52 2.58 14.70
CA ASP A 348 -4.10 1.39 15.46
C ASP A 348 -3.37 0.40 14.52
N TYR A 349 -2.28 -0.17 15.01
CA TYR A 349 -1.56 -1.27 14.37
C TYR A 349 -1.18 -2.34 15.40
N PHE A 350 -0.86 -3.53 14.92
CA PHE A 350 -0.43 -4.65 15.75
C PHE A 350 1.04 -4.94 15.45
N PRO A 351 1.94 -4.87 16.46
CA PRO A 351 3.35 -5.21 16.28
C PRO A 351 3.53 -6.59 15.61
N PRO A 352 4.25 -6.71 14.48
CA PRO A 352 4.23 -7.93 13.67
C PRO A 352 4.97 -9.11 14.29
N ARG A 353 5.75 -8.91 15.37
CA ARG A 353 6.30 -10.02 16.18
C ARG A 353 5.22 -10.95 16.74
N GLN A 354 3.95 -10.54 16.71
CA GLN A 354 2.78 -11.35 17.06
C GLN A 354 2.37 -12.32 15.94
N LEU A 355 3.06 -12.31 14.78
CA LEU A 355 2.82 -13.17 13.64
C LEU A 355 3.93 -14.22 13.48
N HIS A 356 3.57 -15.34 12.86
CA HIS A 356 4.49 -16.28 12.26
C HIS A 356 4.97 -15.77 10.88
N PRO A 357 6.06 -16.33 10.30
CA PRO A 357 6.49 -16.02 8.93
C PRO A 357 5.42 -16.30 7.85
N THR A 358 4.38 -17.06 8.19
CA THR A 358 3.23 -17.35 7.34
C THR A 358 2.19 -16.22 7.28
N MET A 359 2.42 -15.11 8.00
CA MET A 359 1.47 -14.03 8.29
C MET A 359 0.32 -14.40 9.25
N GLU A 360 0.28 -15.65 9.72
CA GLU A 360 -0.70 -16.11 10.71
C GLU A 360 -0.37 -15.55 12.09
N THR A 361 -1.39 -15.17 12.85
CA THR A 361 -1.19 -14.72 14.24
C THR A 361 -0.81 -15.88 15.14
N LYS A 362 0.03 -15.60 16.15
CA LYS A 362 0.46 -16.59 17.16
C LYS A 362 -0.64 -16.92 18.17
N ARG A 363 -1.59 -16.01 18.37
CA ARG A 363 -2.61 -16.09 19.43
C ARG A 363 -3.89 -16.78 18.99
N VAL A 364 -4.32 -16.54 17.75
CA VAL A 364 -5.57 -17.06 17.22
C VAL A 364 -5.29 -17.83 15.94
N GLU A 365 -5.56 -19.13 15.98
CA GLU A 365 -5.33 -20.00 14.83
C GLU A 365 -6.31 -19.65 13.69
N GLY A 366 -5.82 -19.57 12.45
CA GLY A 366 -6.59 -19.22 11.26
C GLY A 366 -6.83 -17.72 11.07
N LEU A 367 -6.35 -16.87 12.00
CA LEU A 367 -6.37 -15.43 11.86
C LEU A 367 -5.03 -14.95 11.27
N TYR A 368 -5.09 -14.09 10.25
CA TYR A 368 -3.92 -13.53 9.56
C TYR A 368 -4.01 -12.02 9.50
N HIS A 369 -2.87 -11.33 9.53
CA HIS A 369 -2.79 -9.89 9.31
C HIS A 369 -1.93 -9.57 8.10
N ALA A 370 -2.34 -8.60 7.27
CA ALA A 370 -1.50 -8.15 6.15
C ALA A 370 -1.64 -6.65 5.86
N GLY A 371 -0.50 -6.01 5.57
CA GLY A 371 -0.41 -4.63 5.14
C GLY A 371 -0.22 -3.63 6.27
N GLN A 372 -0.88 -2.49 6.18
CA GLN A 372 -0.65 -1.37 7.10
C GLN A 372 -0.95 -1.71 8.58
N ILE A 373 -1.86 -2.66 8.81
CA ILE A 373 -2.17 -3.22 10.13
C ILE A 373 -0.93 -3.81 10.84
N ASN A 374 0.09 -4.23 10.07
CA ASN A 374 1.38 -4.72 10.55
C ASN A 374 2.44 -3.61 10.63
N GLY A 375 2.05 -2.34 10.60
CA GLY A 375 2.98 -1.23 10.69
C GLY A 375 3.91 -1.07 9.48
N THR A 376 3.61 -1.66 8.32
CA THR A 376 4.25 -1.23 7.06
C THR A 376 3.63 0.06 6.54
N SER A 377 4.34 0.78 5.66
CA SER A 377 3.81 1.92 4.92
C SER A 377 4.15 1.84 3.43
N GLY A 378 3.19 1.38 2.63
CA GLY A 378 3.33 1.29 1.18
C GLY A 378 2.35 0.31 0.54
N TYR A 379 1.96 0.57 -0.69
CA TYR A 379 1.02 -0.28 -1.41
C TYR A 379 1.65 -1.64 -1.72
N GLU A 380 2.91 -1.64 -2.14
CA GLU A 380 3.66 -2.80 -2.58
C GLU A 380 3.98 -3.73 -1.41
N GLU A 381 4.42 -3.17 -0.28
CA GLU A 381 4.61 -3.91 0.96
C GLU A 381 3.31 -4.55 1.44
N ALA A 382 2.19 -3.83 1.31
CA ALA A 382 0.88 -4.35 1.70
C ALA A 382 0.40 -5.47 0.77
N ALA A 383 0.52 -5.28 -0.54
CA ALA A 383 0.16 -6.29 -1.53
C ALA A 383 0.98 -7.57 -1.38
N ALA A 384 2.30 -7.47 -1.15
CA ALA A 384 3.17 -8.60 -0.89
C ALA A 384 2.72 -9.41 0.33
N GLN A 385 2.44 -8.75 1.45
CA GLN A 385 1.92 -9.40 2.66
C GLN A 385 0.56 -10.05 2.41
N GLY A 386 -0.33 -9.35 1.68
CA GLY A 386 -1.66 -9.84 1.34
C GLY A 386 -1.61 -11.13 0.54
N LEU A 387 -0.78 -11.16 -0.51
CA LEU A 387 -0.54 -12.35 -1.33
C LEU A 387 -0.10 -13.54 -0.47
N MET A 388 0.92 -13.35 0.38
CA MET A 388 1.43 -14.43 1.24
C MET A 388 0.42 -14.90 2.29
N ALA A 389 -0.36 -13.98 2.88
CA ALA A 389 -1.42 -14.34 3.83
C ALA A 389 -2.55 -15.13 3.14
N GLY A 390 -2.95 -14.73 1.93
CA GLY A 390 -3.96 -15.44 1.14
C GLY A 390 -3.52 -16.87 0.79
N ILE A 391 -2.27 -17.02 0.32
CA ILE A 391 -1.67 -18.33 0.01
C ILE A 391 -1.66 -19.23 1.24
N ASN A 392 -1.11 -18.74 2.35
CA ASN A 392 -0.94 -19.56 3.55
C ASN A 392 -2.26 -19.89 4.25
N ALA A 393 -3.28 -19.02 4.17
CA ALA A 393 -4.62 -19.32 4.63
C ALA A 393 -5.19 -20.55 3.90
N VAL A 394 -5.05 -20.64 2.58
CA VAL A 394 -5.52 -21.79 1.79
C VAL A 394 -4.71 -23.05 2.09
N LEU A 395 -3.37 -22.95 2.11
CA LEU A 395 -2.51 -24.11 2.41
C LEU A 395 -2.83 -24.71 3.79
N LYS A 396 -3.06 -23.86 4.80
CA LYS A 396 -3.44 -24.30 6.14
C LYS A 396 -4.79 -25.02 6.16
N ILE A 397 -5.79 -24.50 5.44
CA ILE A 397 -7.12 -25.15 5.33
C ILE A 397 -7.00 -26.53 4.67
N ARG A 398 -6.05 -26.72 3.75
CA ARG A 398 -5.79 -27.99 3.08
C ARG A 398 -4.90 -28.95 3.85
N GLY A 399 -4.28 -28.51 4.95
CA GLY A 399 -3.28 -29.31 5.67
C GLY A 399 -1.96 -29.47 4.89
N GLU A 400 -1.66 -28.54 3.97
CA GLU A 400 -0.44 -28.53 3.18
C GLU A 400 0.68 -27.74 3.89
N ALA A 401 1.93 -27.97 3.49
CA ALA A 401 3.07 -27.22 4.01
C ALA A 401 2.96 -25.72 3.65
N PRO A 402 3.29 -24.80 4.56
CA PRO A 402 3.19 -23.37 4.29
C PRO A 402 4.19 -22.92 3.22
N CYS A 403 3.82 -21.87 2.48
CA CYS A 403 4.72 -21.17 1.58
C CYS A 403 5.40 -20.02 2.34
N ILE A 404 6.68 -20.20 2.64
CA ILE A 404 7.54 -19.20 3.25
C ILE A 404 8.66 -18.91 2.26
N LEU A 405 8.91 -17.63 1.97
CA LEU A 405 10.00 -17.21 1.10
C LEU A 405 11.20 -16.84 1.97
N ASP A 406 12.37 -17.41 1.66
CA ASP A 406 13.59 -17.03 2.34
C ASP A 406 14.02 -15.60 1.95
N ARG A 407 14.75 -14.94 2.84
CA ARG A 407 15.38 -13.65 2.55
C ARG A 407 16.37 -13.73 1.40
N SER A 408 16.97 -14.90 1.12
CA SER A 408 17.85 -15.12 -0.03
C SER A 408 17.10 -15.20 -1.35
N ASP A 409 15.80 -15.48 -1.31
CA ASP A 409 15.01 -15.84 -2.49
C ASP A 409 14.16 -14.68 -3.00
N ALA A 410 13.71 -13.79 -2.10
CA ALA A 410 12.83 -12.67 -2.45
C ALA A 410 12.93 -11.48 -1.49
N TYR A 411 12.72 -10.27 -2.03
CA TYR A 411 12.45 -9.08 -1.21
C TYR A 411 11.16 -9.22 -0.38
N ILE A 412 10.18 -10.02 -0.82
CA ILE A 412 9.01 -10.40 0.00
C ILE A 412 9.46 -11.16 1.26
N GLY A 413 10.42 -12.08 1.15
CA GLY A 413 11.01 -12.78 2.30
C GLY A 413 11.74 -11.84 3.24
N VAL A 414 12.56 -10.92 2.69
CA VAL A 414 13.21 -9.83 3.46
C VAL A 414 12.20 -8.97 4.20
N LEU A 415 11.10 -8.58 3.54
CA LEU A 415 10.02 -7.78 4.13
C LEU A 415 9.41 -8.49 5.35
N ILE A 416 8.96 -9.73 5.17
CA ILE A 416 8.22 -10.46 6.21
C ILE A 416 9.16 -10.78 7.38
N ASP A 417 10.37 -11.24 7.10
CA ASP A 417 11.35 -11.54 8.15
C ASP A 417 11.73 -10.28 8.94
N ASP A 418 12.00 -9.14 8.27
CA ASP A 418 12.28 -7.89 8.97
C ASP A 418 11.11 -7.47 9.87
N LEU A 419 9.86 -7.63 9.42
CA LEU A 419 8.68 -7.25 10.20
C LEU A 419 8.53 -8.07 11.49
N ILE A 420 8.71 -9.39 11.40
CA ILE A 420 8.47 -10.29 12.54
C ILE A 420 9.66 -10.32 13.51
N THR A 421 10.89 -10.05 13.03
CA THR A 421 12.11 -10.11 13.84
C THR A 421 12.52 -8.75 14.41
N LYS A 422 12.29 -7.65 13.67
CA LYS A 422 12.63 -6.30 14.13
C LYS A 422 11.42 -5.66 14.78
N ASP A 423 11.62 -5.10 15.98
CA ASP A 423 10.59 -4.31 16.66
C ASP A 423 10.39 -2.98 15.92
N ALA A 424 9.50 -2.97 14.92
CA ALA A 424 9.17 -1.78 14.15
C ALA A 424 8.32 -0.81 14.99
N ARG A 425 9.01 0.15 15.63
CA ARG A 425 8.38 1.26 16.38
C ARG A 425 7.99 2.46 15.51
N GLU A 426 8.17 2.34 14.21
CA GLU A 426 7.80 3.31 13.19
C GLU A 426 7.31 2.56 11.93
N PRO A 427 6.62 3.23 11.00
CA PRO A 427 6.12 2.54 9.82
C PRO A 427 7.25 2.01 8.93
N TYR A 428 7.37 0.69 8.80
CA TYR A 428 8.40 0.02 8.03
C TYR A 428 8.27 0.30 6.53
N ARG A 429 9.40 0.55 5.86
CA ARG A 429 9.47 0.81 4.41
C ARG A 429 10.63 0.05 3.80
N MET A 430 10.43 -0.56 2.63
CA MET A 430 11.44 -1.48 2.09
C MET A 430 12.78 -0.85 1.73
N PHE A 431 12.83 0.43 1.38
CA PHE A 431 14.10 1.04 1.01
C PHE A 431 15.08 1.20 2.19
N THR A 432 14.61 1.03 3.44
CA THR A 432 15.48 1.02 4.63
C THR A 432 16.04 -0.37 4.94
N SER A 433 15.55 -1.41 4.24
CA SER A 433 16.02 -2.77 4.45
C SER A 433 17.42 -2.96 3.88
N ARG A 434 18.17 -3.88 4.49
CA ARG A 434 19.42 -4.38 3.93
C ARG A 434 19.11 -5.76 3.38
N ALA A 435 19.07 -5.88 2.06
CA ALA A 435 19.06 -7.16 1.38
C ALA A 435 20.52 -7.60 1.16
N GLU A 436 20.99 -8.56 1.95
CA GLU A 436 22.35 -9.10 1.87
C GLU A 436 22.63 -9.69 0.48
N TYR A 437 21.61 -10.28 -0.13
CA TYR A 437 21.64 -10.92 -1.45
C TYR A 437 21.18 -10.00 -2.60
N ARG A 438 21.30 -8.67 -2.47
CA ARG A 438 20.81 -7.68 -3.47
C ARG A 438 21.28 -7.93 -4.92
N LEU A 439 22.42 -8.59 -5.13
CA LEU A 439 22.93 -8.93 -6.46
C LEU A 439 22.13 -10.06 -7.14
N LEU A 440 21.55 -10.95 -6.34
CA LEU A 440 20.70 -12.06 -6.77
C LEU A 440 19.23 -11.65 -6.84
N LEU A 441 18.78 -10.83 -5.89
CA LEU A 441 17.41 -10.34 -5.77
C LEU A 441 17.16 -9.14 -6.70
N ARG A 442 17.20 -9.36 -8.01
CA ARG A 442 16.97 -8.29 -8.97
C ARG A 442 15.52 -8.27 -9.43
N GLN A 443 15.06 -7.12 -9.87
CA GLN A 443 13.74 -7.02 -10.48
C GLN A 443 13.64 -7.75 -11.83
N ASP A 444 14.75 -7.87 -12.58
CA ASP A 444 14.78 -8.48 -13.93
C ASP A 444 14.68 -10.01 -13.92
N ASN A 445 15.00 -10.66 -12.80
CA ASN A 445 15.00 -12.11 -12.64
C ASN A 445 13.97 -12.61 -11.62
N ALA A 446 13.02 -11.78 -11.20
CA ALA A 446 12.02 -12.17 -10.21
C ALA A 446 11.18 -13.36 -10.70
N ASP A 447 10.91 -13.44 -12.00
CA ASP A 447 10.21 -14.56 -12.62
C ASP A 447 11.03 -15.86 -12.56
N LEU A 448 12.33 -15.80 -12.86
CA LEU A 448 13.23 -16.96 -12.71
C LEU A 448 13.27 -17.50 -11.27
N ARG A 449 13.14 -16.61 -10.29
CA ARG A 449 13.15 -16.98 -8.87
C ARG A 449 11.81 -17.56 -8.38
N LEU A 450 10.68 -17.04 -8.85
CA LEU A 450 9.39 -17.25 -8.17
C LEU A 450 8.27 -17.85 -9.04
N THR A 451 8.39 -17.86 -10.37
CA THR A 451 7.29 -18.32 -11.25
C THR A 451 6.97 -19.80 -11.08
N HIS A 452 7.99 -20.63 -10.88
CA HIS A 452 7.81 -22.05 -10.56
C HIS A 452 6.94 -22.25 -9.30
N THR A 453 7.19 -21.45 -8.25
CA THR A 453 6.40 -21.47 -7.02
C THR A 453 4.96 -21.01 -7.28
N GLY A 454 4.77 -19.90 -8.01
CA GLY A 454 3.45 -19.41 -8.39
C GLY A 454 2.63 -20.43 -9.19
N TYR A 455 3.28 -21.16 -10.11
CA TYR A 455 2.63 -22.21 -10.89
C TYR A 455 2.23 -23.42 -10.02
N ARG A 456 3.13 -23.90 -9.15
CA ARG A 456 2.83 -24.99 -8.21
C ARG A 456 1.66 -24.67 -7.29
N LEU A 457 1.51 -23.40 -6.88
CA LEU A 457 0.38 -22.94 -6.06
C LEU A 457 -0.92 -22.75 -6.86
N GLY A 458 -0.89 -22.88 -8.19
CA GLY A 458 -2.05 -22.65 -9.07
C GLY A 458 -2.37 -21.17 -9.33
N LEU A 459 -1.47 -20.25 -8.98
CA LEU A 459 -1.65 -18.81 -9.19
C LEU A 459 -1.21 -18.33 -10.58
N ILE A 460 -0.30 -19.07 -11.20
CA ILE A 460 0.10 -18.85 -12.60
C ILE A 460 -0.65 -19.87 -13.47
N PRO A 461 -1.41 -19.43 -14.49
CA PRO A 461 -2.05 -20.36 -15.42
C PRO A 461 -1.00 -21.03 -16.32
N GLU A 462 -1.31 -22.25 -16.79
CA GLU A 462 -0.39 -23.07 -17.61
C GLU A 462 0.21 -22.31 -18.79
N GLY A 463 -0.59 -21.56 -19.54
CA GLY A 463 -0.10 -20.78 -20.68
C GLY A 463 0.93 -19.71 -20.29
N GLY A 464 0.80 -19.11 -19.10
CA GLY A 464 1.78 -18.17 -18.57
C GLY A 464 3.07 -18.86 -18.14
N TYR A 465 2.96 -20.03 -17.53
CA TYR A 465 4.10 -20.85 -17.12
C TYR A 465 4.88 -21.40 -18.32
N ARG A 466 4.19 -21.81 -19.39
CA ARG A 466 4.82 -22.27 -20.63
C ARG A 466 5.69 -21.19 -21.28
N LYS A 467 5.16 -19.96 -21.41
CA LYS A 467 5.93 -18.79 -21.90
C LYS A 467 7.17 -18.52 -21.02
N PHE A 468 7.05 -18.74 -19.71
CA PHE A 468 8.18 -18.63 -18.79
C PHE A 468 9.24 -19.72 -19.06
N CYS A 469 8.85 -20.99 -19.22
CA CYS A 469 9.79 -22.07 -19.55
C CYS A 469 10.52 -21.80 -20.88
N GLU A 470 9.79 -21.36 -21.92
CA GLU A 470 10.38 -20.97 -23.21
C GLU A 470 11.45 -19.87 -23.05
N LYS A 471 11.18 -18.86 -22.21
CA LYS A 471 12.16 -17.83 -21.85
C LYS A 471 13.36 -18.43 -21.11
N GLN A 472 13.12 -19.32 -20.16
CA GLN A 472 14.17 -19.92 -19.33
C GLN A 472 15.12 -20.80 -20.15
N ASP A 473 14.59 -21.59 -21.08
CA ASP A 473 15.36 -22.47 -21.97
C ASP A 473 16.22 -21.68 -22.97
N ALA A 474 15.87 -20.42 -23.24
CA ALA A 474 16.59 -19.54 -24.15
C ALA A 474 17.76 -18.75 -23.50
N ILE A 475 17.92 -18.82 -22.17
CA ILE A 475 18.99 -18.18 -21.39
C ILE A 475 20.11 -19.19 -21.17
#